data_AF-A0A2S9IXT9-F1
#
_entry.id   AF-A0A2S9IXT9-F1
#
_cell.length_a   1.000
_cell.length_b   1.000
_cell.length_c   1.000
_cell.angle_alpha   90.00
_cell.angle_beta   90.00
_cell.angle_gamma   90.00
#
_symmetry.space_group_name_H-M   'P 1'
#
loop_
_entity.id
_entity.type
_entity.pdbx_description
1 polymer ?
#
loop_
_entity_poly.entity_id
_entity_poly.type
_entity_poly.pdbx_seq_one_letter_code
_entity_poly.pdbx_strand_id
1 'polypeptide(L)'
;MEQVLNDSGWRGSPEGWLEAAYESLLESGVDSVKILPLAKRLKLSRTSFYWFFKDREELLSALIARWREKNTGNIIKQSDSYAESLAEAMLNVFDCWLDRNLFDAKFEFAVRSWALQSDEILAEVQKADQLRLEALKRMFMRFGYEEISADVRARTTYLVQIGYISMQSNEDIALRMKRIPEYIAIYTGQVPQQRELDRFFARHGYTPD
;
A
#
# COMPACT_ATOMS: atom_id res chain seq x y z
N MET A 1 22.88 15.04 31.59
CA MET A 1 23.41 13.84 30.92
C MET A 1 22.23 13.08 30.38
N GLU A 2 21.87 13.33 29.13
CA GLU A 2 20.89 12.53 28.42
C GLU A 2 21.46 11.13 28.19
N GLN A 3 20.75 10.11 28.67
CA GLN A 3 20.99 8.73 28.30
C GLN A 3 20.68 8.57 26.81
N VAL A 4 21.73 8.43 26.02
CA VAL A 4 21.64 7.92 24.65
C VAL A 4 21.11 6.49 24.75
N LEU A 5 19.81 6.32 24.56
CA LEU A 5 19.18 5.02 24.37
C LEU A 5 19.90 4.29 23.23
N ASN A 6 20.18 3.02 23.45
CA ASN A 6 21.06 2.20 22.63
C ASN A 6 20.47 1.97 21.22
N ASP A 7 20.70 2.93 20.32
CA ASP A 7 20.23 3.01 18.92
C ASP A 7 20.77 1.87 18.02
N SER A 8 21.58 0.97 18.60
CA SER A 8 22.12 -0.24 17.98
C SER A 8 21.17 -1.45 18.06
N GLY A 9 20.27 -1.48 19.06
CA GLY A 9 19.42 -2.65 19.33
C GLY A 9 18.39 -2.91 18.23
N TRP A 10 17.73 -1.86 17.73
CA TRP A 10 16.77 -1.98 16.63
C TRP A 10 17.47 -2.18 15.27
N ARG A 11 18.58 -1.47 15.02
CA ARG A 11 19.34 -1.63 13.77
C ARG A 11 19.90 -3.05 13.60
N GLY A 12 20.24 -3.71 14.70
CA GLY A 12 20.72 -5.08 14.75
C GLY A 12 19.63 -6.16 14.80
N SER A 13 18.37 -5.87 14.47
CA SER A 13 17.28 -6.86 14.43
C SER A 13 16.91 -7.26 12.99
N PRO A 14 16.13 -8.34 12.78
CA PRO A 14 15.56 -8.67 11.47
C PRO A 14 14.82 -7.49 10.83
N GLU A 15 14.07 -6.74 11.63
CA GLU A 15 13.31 -5.57 11.19
C GLU A 15 14.22 -4.42 10.76
N GLY A 16 15.33 -4.19 11.45
CA GLY A 16 16.31 -3.18 11.06
C GLY A 16 16.92 -3.46 9.67
N TRP A 17 17.24 -4.73 9.40
CA TRP A 17 17.70 -5.17 8.07
C TRP A 17 16.61 -5.06 7.01
N LEU A 18 15.37 -5.44 7.36
CA LEU A 18 14.23 -5.36 6.45
C LEU A 18 13.88 -3.90 6.12
N GLU A 19 13.96 -2.99 7.09
CA GLU A 19 13.72 -1.56 6.88
C GLU A 19 14.79 -0.95 5.98
N ALA A 20 16.07 -1.23 6.24
CA ALA A 20 17.16 -0.75 5.38
C ALA A 20 17.04 -1.27 3.94
N ALA A 21 16.61 -2.53 3.77
CA ALA A 21 16.36 -3.12 2.47
C ALA A 21 15.16 -2.45 1.76
N TYR A 22 14.09 -2.16 2.50
CA TYR A 22 12.92 -1.45 2.02
C TYR A 22 13.28 -0.03 1.55
N GLU A 23 14.02 0.74 2.36
CA GLU A 23 14.51 2.07 1.98
C GLU A 23 15.37 2.01 0.71
N SER A 24 16.32 1.08 0.66
CA SER A 24 17.19 0.89 -0.52
C SER A 24 16.38 0.57 -1.78
N LEU A 25 15.37 -0.29 -1.66
CA LEU A 25 14.46 -0.62 -2.76
C LEU A 25 13.71 0.61 -3.27
N LEU A 26 13.18 1.44 -2.36
CA LEU A 26 12.47 2.67 -2.75
C LEU A 26 13.37 3.71 -3.41
N GLU A 27 14.61 3.84 -2.94
CA GLU A 27 15.56 4.84 -3.41
C GLU A 27 16.22 4.47 -4.74
N SER A 28 16.49 3.19 -4.97
CA SER A 28 17.41 2.77 -6.05
C SER A 28 17.07 1.42 -6.68
N GLY A 29 15.88 0.87 -6.40
CA GLY A 29 15.43 -0.40 -6.98
C GLY A 29 16.12 -1.63 -6.38
N VAL A 30 15.68 -2.81 -6.81
CA VAL A 30 16.06 -4.09 -6.19
C VAL A 30 17.56 -4.41 -6.29
N ASP A 31 18.25 -3.95 -7.33
CA ASP A 31 19.69 -4.20 -7.52
C ASP A 31 20.55 -3.49 -6.46
N SER A 32 20.00 -2.46 -5.82
CA SER A 32 20.66 -1.77 -4.70
C SER A 32 20.60 -2.57 -3.39
N VAL A 33 19.64 -3.49 -3.26
CA VAL A 33 19.39 -4.29 -2.06
C VAL A 33 20.46 -5.38 -1.94
N LYS A 34 21.66 -4.99 -1.53
CA LYS A 34 22.83 -5.86 -1.39
C LYS A 34 23.31 -5.87 0.06
N ILE A 35 23.67 -7.05 0.56
CA ILE A 35 24.04 -7.26 1.97
C ILE A 35 25.14 -6.28 2.44
N LEU A 36 26.20 -6.09 1.65
CA LEU A 36 27.33 -5.22 2.04
C LEU A 36 26.94 -3.73 2.13
N PRO A 37 26.30 -3.12 1.11
CA PRO A 37 25.74 -1.77 1.23
C PRO A 37 24.79 -1.58 2.41
N LEU A 38 23.89 -2.55 2.66
CA LEU A 38 22.96 -2.49 3.79
C LEU A 38 23.69 -2.56 5.14
N ALA A 39 24.69 -3.44 5.27
CA ALA A 39 25.53 -3.54 6.47
C ALA A 39 26.22 -2.21 6.77
N LYS A 40 26.76 -1.56 5.73
CA LYS A 40 27.40 -0.24 5.85
C LYS A 40 26.40 0.84 6.27
N ARG A 41 25.19 0.85 5.68
CA ARG A 41 24.10 1.77 6.06
C ARG A 41 23.72 1.61 7.54
N LEU A 42 23.60 0.38 8.00
CA LEU A 42 23.24 0.05 9.38
C LEU A 42 24.40 0.18 10.39
N LYS A 43 25.64 0.39 9.92
CA LYS A 43 26.87 0.34 10.72
C LYS A 43 27.06 -1.00 11.43
N LEU A 44 26.71 -2.09 10.75
CA LEU A 44 26.82 -3.47 11.24
C LEU A 44 27.81 -4.29 10.41
N SER A 45 28.21 -5.45 10.93
CA SER A 45 29.06 -6.37 10.18
C SER A 45 28.22 -7.16 9.17
N ARG A 46 28.84 -7.60 8.06
CA ARG A 46 28.18 -8.53 7.14
C ARG A 46 27.79 -9.82 7.85
N THR A 47 28.63 -10.32 8.75
CA THR A 47 28.35 -11.54 9.50
C THR A 47 27.07 -11.42 10.31
N SER A 48 26.73 -10.22 10.82
CA SER A 48 25.53 -10.08 11.62
C SER A 48 24.22 -10.21 10.85
N PHE A 49 24.25 -10.06 9.52
CA PHE A 49 23.10 -10.34 8.65
C PHE A 49 22.68 -11.81 8.73
N TYR A 50 23.66 -12.71 8.74
CA TYR A 50 23.43 -14.15 8.67
C TYR A 50 22.85 -14.78 9.95
N TRP A 51 22.74 -14.01 11.03
CA TRP A 51 21.95 -14.44 12.20
C TRP A 51 20.44 -14.38 11.94
N PHE A 52 20.00 -13.58 10.96
CA PHE A 52 18.59 -13.30 10.70
C PHE A 52 18.13 -13.78 9.32
N PHE A 53 19.00 -13.70 8.32
CA PHE A 53 18.69 -14.09 6.94
C PHE A 53 19.84 -14.94 6.38
N LYS A 54 19.52 -16.10 5.82
CA LYS A 54 20.45 -17.04 5.20
C LYS A 54 21.16 -16.43 3.98
N ASP A 55 20.46 -15.60 3.22
CA ASP A 55 20.93 -14.98 1.99
C ASP A 55 20.08 -13.74 1.62
N ARG A 56 20.45 -13.10 0.51
CA ARG A 56 19.73 -11.94 -0.03
C ARG A 56 18.31 -12.29 -0.46
N GLU A 57 18.09 -13.49 -0.99
CA GLU A 57 16.78 -13.88 -1.53
C GLU A 57 15.75 -14.08 -0.41
N GLU A 58 16.17 -14.51 0.79
CA GLU A 58 15.30 -14.53 1.97
C GLU A 58 14.89 -13.13 2.42
N LEU A 59 15.83 -12.17 2.41
CA LEU A 59 15.51 -10.76 2.70
C LEU A 59 14.54 -10.16 1.66
N LEU A 60 14.77 -10.45 0.38
CA LEU A 60 13.88 -10.04 -0.71
C LEU A 60 12.49 -10.67 -0.58
N SER A 61 12.42 -11.95 -0.21
CA SER A 61 11.16 -12.64 0.08
C SER A 61 10.41 -11.99 1.25
N ALA A 62 11.13 -11.57 2.29
CA ALA A 62 10.55 -10.84 3.42
C ALA A 62 10.02 -9.45 3.01
N LEU A 63 10.69 -8.75 2.07
CA LEU A 63 10.17 -7.49 1.50
C LEU A 63 8.86 -7.71 0.77
N ILE A 64 8.76 -8.75 -0.07
CA ILE A 64 7.52 -9.07 -0.78
C ILE A 64 6.42 -9.47 0.20
N ALA A 65 6.73 -10.22 1.26
CA ALA A 65 5.76 -10.53 2.31
C ALA A 65 5.20 -9.26 2.98
N ARG A 66 6.08 -8.33 3.36
CA ARG A 66 5.69 -7.03 3.94
C ARG A 66 4.85 -6.20 2.96
N TRP A 67 5.23 -6.17 1.68
CA TRP A 67 4.46 -5.49 0.64
C TRP A 67 3.05 -6.07 0.49
N ARG A 68 2.91 -7.40 0.46
CA ARG A 68 1.60 -8.08 0.36
C ARG A 68 0.72 -7.76 1.56
N GLU A 69 1.26 -7.90 2.78
CA GLU A 69 0.51 -7.63 4.00
C GLU A 69 0.00 -6.19 4.03
N LYS A 70 0.90 -5.23 3.75
CA LYS A 70 0.57 -3.82 3.76
C LYS A 70 -0.40 -3.46 2.63
N ASN A 71 0.01 -3.64 1.38
CA ASN A 71 -0.72 -3.07 0.24
C ASN A 71 -1.92 -3.91 -0.21
N THR A 72 -1.93 -5.22 0.04
CA THR A 72 -3.07 -6.10 -0.31
C THR A 72 -3.95 -6.35 0.90
N GLY A 73 -3.37 -6.70 2.04
CA GLY A 73 -4.12 -7.01 3.26
C GLY A 73 -5.01 -5.86 3.71
N ASN A 74 -4.51 -4.62 3.70
CA ASN A 74 -5.30 -3.46 4.11
C ASN A 74 -6.41 -3.09 3.13
N ILE A 75 -6.21 -3.24 1.80
CA ILE A 75 -7.30 -3.02 0.83
C ILE A 75 -8.44 -4.02 1.09
N ILE A 76 -8.10 -5.29 1.30
CA ILE A 76 -9.11 -6.33 1.62
C ILE A 76 -9.85 -5.94 2.90
N LYS A 77 -9.11 -5.64 3.96
CA LYS A 77 -9.69 -5.24 5.26
C LYS A 77 -10.60 -4.03 5.15
N GLN A 78 -10.19 -3.00 4.41
CA GLN A 78 -11.01 -1.79 4.23
C GLN A 78 -12.25 -2.06 3.37
N SER A 79 -12.13 -2.89 2.33
CA SER A 79 -13.27 -3.30 1.51
C SER A 79 -14.28 -4.17 2.28
N ASP A 80 -13.86 -4.82 3.37
CA ASP A 80 -14.72 -5.63 4.24
C ASP A 80 -15.15 -4.90 5.52
N SER A 81 -14.64 -3.69 5.76
CA SER A 81 -14.98 -2.91 6.94
C SER A 81 -16.45 -2.49 6.93
N TYR A 82 -17.00 -2.31 8.13
CA TYR A 82 -18.37 -1.87 8.30
C TYR A 82 -18.62 -0.54 7.59
N ALA A 83 -19.77 -0.47 6.91
CA ALA A 83 -20.28 0.74 6.28
C ALA A 83 -21.81 0.59 6.13
N GLU A 84 -22.53 1.68 6.33
CA GLU A 84 -23.99 1.72 6.19
C GLU A 84 -24.42 1.83 4.72
N SER A 85 -23.53 2.34 3.86
CA SER A 85 -23.76 2.55 2.44
C SER A 85 -22.55 2.11 1.61
N LEU A 86 -22.75 1.95 0.30
CA LEU A 86 -21.64 1.66 -0.61
C LEU A 86 -20.70 2.87 -0.74
N ALA A 87 -21.24 4.09 -0.69
CA ALA A 87 -20.42 5.31 -0.70
C ALA A 87 -19.46 5.34 0.51
N GLU A 88 -19.96 5.00 1.71
CA GLU A 88 -19.13 4.88 2.90
C GLU A 88 -18.14 3.72 2.82
N ALA A 89 -18.53 2.57 2.26
CA ALA A 89 -17.61 1.46 2.04
C ALA A 89 -16.46 1.86 1.10
N MET A 90 -16.76 2.64 0.06
CA MET A 90 -15.75 3.19 -0.84
C MET A 90 -14.86 4.22 -0.13
N LEU A 91 -15.40 5.07 0.75
CA LEU A 91 -14.58 5.97 1.59
C LEU A 91 -13.56 5.19 2.44
N ASN A 92 -13.93 4.03 2.99
CA ASN A 92 -12.98 3.17 3.71
C ASN A 92 -11.85 2.68 2.81
N VAL A 93 -12.14 2.29 1.56
CA VAL A 93 -11.11 1.94 0.58
C VAL A 93 -10.21 3.13 0.25
N PHE A 94 -10.77 4.34 0.12
CA PHE A 94 -10.01 5.56 -0.12
C PHE A 94 -9.03 5.91 1.01
N ASP A 95 -9.26 5.43 2.24
CA ASP A 95 -8.26 5.58 3.31
C ASP A 95 -6.92 4.97 2.91
N CYS A 96 -6.91 3.84 2.18
CA CYS A 96 -5.68 3.25 1.67
C CYS A 96 -4.91 4.23 0.79
N TRP A 97 -5.59 5.06 0.01
CA TRP A 97 -4.91 5.95 -0.94
C TRP A 97 -4.46 7.28 -0.34
N LEU A 98 -4.84 7.55 0.92
CA LEU A 98 -4.46 8.73 1.67
C LEU A 98 -3.49 8.42 2.80
N ASP A 99 -3.61 7.26 3.44
CA ASP A 99 -2.74 6.83 4.52
C ASP A 99 -1.67 5.85 4.04
N ARG A 100 -0.42 6.33 4.00
CA ARG A 100 0.75 5.53 3.65
C ARG A 100 0.95 4.31 4.56
N ASN A 101 0.41 4.30 5.77
CA ASN A 101 0.48 3.15 6.66
C ASN A 101 -0.44 2.02 6.20
N LEU A 102 -1.57 2.36 5.56
CA LEU A 102 -2.49 1.39 4.99
C LEU A 102 -2.02 0.90 3.62
N PHE A 103 -1.60 1.80 2.73
CA PHE A 103 -1.05 1.40 1.43
C PHE A 103 0.09 2.32 1.02
N ASP A 104 1.21 1.71 0.67
CA ASP A 104 2.40 2.45 0.27
C ASP A 104 2.53 2.48 -1.26
N ALA A 105 2.15 3.61 -1.87
CA ALA A 105 2.22 3.82 -3.31
C ALA A 105 3.64 3.76 -3.87
N LYS A 106 4.64 4.23 -3.11
CA LYS A 106 6.06 4.15 -3.53
C LYS A 106 6.55 2.71 -3.50
N PHE A 107 6.13 1.95 -2.49
CA PHE A 107 6.47 0.53 -2.40
C PHE A 107 5.79 -0.27 -3.51
N GLU A 108 4.52 0.00 -3.79
CA GLU A 108 3.80 -0.60 -4.92
C GLU A 108 4.54 -0.34 -6.24
N PHE A 109 4.94 0.90 -6.48
CA PHE A 109 5.69 1.28 -7.67
C PHE A 109 7.02 0.52 -7.76
N ALA A 110 7.81 0.51 -6.68
CA ALA A 110 9.11 -0.17 -6.65
C ALA A 110 9.01 -1.69 -6.90
N VAL A 111 8.00 -2.36 -6.34
CA VAL A 111 7.76 -3.80 -6.57
C VAL A 111 7.33 -4.05 -8.02
N ARG A 112 6.47 -3.20 -8.59
CA ARG A 112 6.10 -3.31 -10.02
C ARG A 112 7.27 -3.05 -10.96
N SER A 113 8.16 -2.12 -10.63
CA SER A 113 9.41 -1.92 -11.39
C SER A 113 10.31 -3.14 -11.30
N TRP A 114 10.42 -3.77 -10.12
CA TRP A 114 11.16 -5.02 -9.96
C TRP A 114 10.53 -6.17 -10.77
N ALA A 115 9.20 -6.27 -10.84
CA ALA A 115 8.51 -7.29 -11.63
C ALA A 115 8.89 -7.27 -13.13
N LEU A 116 9.35 -6.15 -13.68
CA LEU A 116 9.80 -6.06 -15.08
C LEU A 116 11.01 -6.93 -15.40
N GLN A 117 11.77 -7.33 -14.39
CA GLN A 117 12.99 -8.14 -14.52
C GLN A 117 12.91 -9.48 -13.75
N SER A 118 11.73 -9.87 -13.28
CA SER A 118 11.55 -11.12 -12.53
C SER A 118 10.14 -11.68 -12.69
N ASP A 119 10.04 -12.84 -13.36
CA ASP A 119 8.77 -13.55 -13.59
C ASP A 119 8.11 -13.99 -12.28
N GLU A 120 8.91 -14.36 -11.27
CA GLU A 120 8.41 -14.72 -9.94
C GLU A 120 7.70 -13.55 -9.27
N ILE A 121 8.31 -12.35 -9.32
CA ILE A 121 7.74 -11.15 -8.72
C ILE A 121 6.55 -10.65 -9.53
N LEU A 122 6.59 -10.80 -10.86
CA LEU A 122 5.43 -10.54 -11.70
C LEU A 122 4.23 -11.41 -11.31
N ALA A 123 4.45 -12.70 -11.04
CA ALA A 123 3.39 -13.59 -10.56
C ALA A 123 2.83 -13.14 -9.20
N GLU A 124 3.68 -12.66 -8.29
CA GLU A 124 3.24 -12.10 -6.99
C GLU A 124 2.41 -10.82 -7.17
N VAL A 125 2.81 -9.94 -8.09
CA VAL A 125 2.04 -8.73 -8.45
C VAL A 125 0.67 -9.10 -9.03
N GLN A 126 0.63 -10.03 -9.98
CA GLN A 126 -0.63 -10.49 -10.58
C GLN A 126 -1.57 -11.13 -9.55
N LYS A 127 -1.02 -11.92 -8.62
CA LYS A 127 -1.79 -12.50 -7.52
C LYS A 127 -2.37 -11.43 -6.60
N ALA A 128 -1.57 -10.42 -6.24
CA ALA A 128 -2.05 -9.29 -5.44
C ALA A 128 -3.15 -8.50 -6.17
N ASP A 129 -2.97 -8.24 -7.47
CA ASP A 129 -3.96 -7.57 -8.32
C ASP A 129 -5.30 -8.32 -8.31
N GLN A 130 -5.27 -9.64 -8.51
CA GLN A 130 -6.47 -10.47 -8.47
C GLN A 130 -7.15 -10.42 -7.10
N LEU A 131 -6.40 -10.55 -6.01
CA LEU A 131 -6.97 -10.51 -4.66
C LEU A 131 -7.65 -9.17 -4.34
N ARG A 132 -7.04 -8.05 -4.75
CA ARG A 132 -7.59 -6.70 -4.54
C ARG A 132 -8.84 -6.48 -5.39
N LEU A 133 -8.83 -6.88 -6.66
CA LEU A 133 -9.99 -6.81 -7.55
C LEU A 133 -11.16 -7.63 -7.01
N GLU A 134 -10.90 -8.87 -6.57
CA GLU A 134 -11.95 -9.72 -5.99
C GLU A 134 -12.53 -9.13 -4.69
N ALA A 135 -11.70 -8.50 -3.85
CA ALA A 135 -12.18 -7.86 -2.63
C ALA A 135 -13.10 -6.66 -2.94
N LEU A 136 -12.70 -5.81 -3.88
CA LEU A 136 -13.53 -4.69 -4.34
C LEU A 136 -14.82 -5.18 -5.02
N LYS A 137 -14.74 -6.22 -5.86
CA LYS A 137 -15.92 -6.84 -6.49
C LYS A 137 -16.89 -7.36 -5.43
N ARG A 138 -16.41 -8.11 -4.44
CA ARG A 138 -17.24 -8.58 -3.31
C ARG A 138 -17.88 -7.43 -2.53
N MET A 139 -17.15 -6.34 -2.30
CA MET A 139 -17.70 -5.14 -1.68
C MET A 139 -18.88 -4.58 -2.48
N PHE A 140 -18.73 -4.39 -3.80
CA PHE A 140 -19.84 -3.92 -4.64
C PHE A 140 -21.04 -4.87 -4.61
N MET A 141 -20.81 -6.19 -4.71
CA MET A 141 -21.87 -7.21 -4.66
C MET A 141 -22.61 -7.20 -3.31
N ARG A 142 -21.89 -7.02 -2.20
CA ARG A 142 -22.47 -6.92 -0.85
C ARG A 142 -23.49 -5.79 -0.73
N PHE A 143 -23.34 -4.72 -1.52
CA PHE A 143 -24.28 -3.60 -1.59
C PHE A 143 -25.26 -3.68 -2.77
N GLY A 144 -25.47 -4.88 -3.34
CA GLY A 144 -26.57 -5.15 -4.26
C GLY A 144 -26.25 -5.03 -5.75
N TYR A 145 -24.98 -4.82 -6.13
CA TYR A 145 -24.59 -4.87 -7.55
C TYR A 145 -24.52 -6.31 -8.07
N GLU A 146 -25.00 -6.52 -9.29
CA GLU A 146 -24.80 -7.78 -10.02
C GLU A 146 -23.31 -8.01 -10.31
N GLU A 147 -22.94 -9.28 -10.44
CA GLU A 147 -21.54 -9.72 -10.50
C GLU A 147 -20.71 -9.01 -11.59
N ILE A 148 -21.24 -8.88 -12.81
CA ILE A 148 -20.52 -8.25 -13.92
C ILE A 148 -20.40 -6.74 -13.71
N SER A 149 -21.46 -6.09 -13.21
CA SER A 149 -21.40 -4.65 -12.90
C SER A 149 -20.40 -4.38 -11.77
N ALA A 150 -20.38 -5.23 -10.74
CA ALA A 150 -19.43 -5.17 -9.64
C ALA A 150 -17.98 -5.37 -10.11
N ASP A 151 -17.72 -6.34 -10.99
CA ASP A 151 -16.38 -6.56 -11.58
C ASP A 151 -15.89 -5.33 -12.35
N VAL A 152 -16.73 -4.78 -13.24
CA VAL A 152 -16.36 -3.59 -14.03
C VAL A 152 -16.08 -2.39 -13.12
N ARG A 153 -16.91 -2.14 -12.10
CA ARG A 153 -16.69 -1.04 -11.14
C ARG A 153 -15.43 -1.26 -10.29
N ALA A 154 -15.18 -2.48 -9.84
CA ALA A 154 -13.95 -2.84 -9.11
C ALA A 154 -12.71 -2.56 -9.98
N ARG A 155 -12.74 -2.97 -11.26
CA ARG A 155 -11.67 -2.70 -12.22
C ARG A 155 -11.48 -1.22 -12.48
N THR A 156 -12.56 -0.46 -12.73
CA THR A 156 -12.47 0.99 -12.94
C THR A 156 -11.83 1.69 -11.74
N THR A 157 -12.27 1.32 -10.53
CA THR A 157 -11.73 1.85 -9.28
C THR A 157 -10.24 1.53 -9.15
N TYR A 158 -9.88 0.26 -9.32
CA TYR A 158 -8.51 -0.22 -9.11
C TYR A 158 -7.53 0.29 -10.17
N LEU A 159 -7.90 0.22 -11.45
CA LEU A 159 -7.03 0.60 -12.56
C LEU A 159 -6.76 2.10 -12.59
N VAL A 160 -7.72 2.94 -12.17
CA VAL A 160 -7.46 4.37 -11.98
C VAL A 160 -6.38 4.58 -10.93
N GLN A 161 -6.46 3.89 -9.78
CA GLN A 161 -5.45 4.03 -8.74
C GLN A 161 -4.07 3.51 -9.20
N ILE A 162 -4.01 2.38 -9.89
CA ILE A 162 -2.76 1.92 -10.51
C ILE A 162 -2.24 2.94 -11.53
N GLY A 163 -3.12 3.62 -12.26
CA GLY A 163 -2.78 4.75 -13.13
C GLY A 163 -2.09 5.90 -12.38
N TYR A 164 -2.65 6.35 -11.25
CA TYR A 164 -2.02 7.37 -10.38
C TYR A 164 -0.61 6.95 -9.94
N ILE A 165 -0.45 5.69 -9.53
CA ILE A 165 0.84 5.15 -9.06
C ILE A 165 1.84 5.07 -10.23
N SER A 166 1.40 4.60 -11.39
CA SER A 166 2.24 4.41 -12.58
C SER A 166 2.70 5.75 -13.16
N MET A 167 1.83 6.76 -13.12
CA MET A 167 2.16 8.13 -13.49
C MET A 167 3.01 8.85 -12.43
N GLN A 168 3.20 8.26 -11.26
CA GLN A 168 3.84 8.88 -10.09
C GLN A 168 3.25 10.27 -9.80
N SER A 169 1.92 10.38 -9.92
CA SER A 169 1.21 11.64 -9.80
C SER A 169 1.46 12.28 -8.43
N ASN A 170 1.90 13.54 -8.43
CA ASN A 170 1.99 14.36 -7.22
C ASN A 170 0.81 15.33 -7.20
N GLU A 171 -0.25 14.96 -6.47
CA GLU A 171 -1.46 15.76 -6.33
C GLU A 171 -1.52 16.39 -4.95
N ASP A 172 -1.86 17.69 -4.90
CA ASP A 172 -2.10 18.39 -3.65
C ASP A 172 -3.24 17.73 -2.86
N ILE A 173 -3.04 17.58 -1.55
CA ILE A 173 -3.99 16.86 -0.70
C ILE A 173 -5.36 17.56 -0.63
N ALA A 174 -5.40 18.90 -0.62
CA ALA A 174 -6.67 19.62 -0.60
C ALA A 174 -7.42 19.45 -1.93
N LEU A 175 -6.69 19.47 -3.06
CA LEU A 175 -7.29 19.13 -4.36
C LEU A 175 -7.80 17.69 -4.40
N ARG A 176 -7.03 16.73 -3.87
CA ARG A 176 -7.43 15.32 -3.79
C ARG A 176 -8.72 15.20 -2.97
N MET A 177 -8.77 15.81 -1.78
CA MET A 177 -9.94 15.78 -0.90
C MET A 177 -11.20 16.34 -1.58
N LYS A 178 -11.07 17.41 -2.38
CA LYS A 178 -12.19 17.97 -3.18
C LYS A 178 -12.70 17.00 -4.26
N ARG A 179 -11.84 16.13 -4.79
CA ARG A 179 -12.21 15.15 -5.84
C ARG A 179 -12.79 13.84 -5.29
N ILE A 180 -12.52 13.49 -4.04
CA ILE A 180 -12.95 12.20 -3.46
C ILE A 180 -14.47 11.98 -3.56
N PRO A 181 -15.34 12.94 -3.18
CA PRO A 181 -16.78 12.75 -3.31
C PRO A 181 -17.21 12.47 -4.75
N GLU A 182 -16.61 13.16 -5.73
CA GLU A 182 -16.89 12.99 -7.15
C GLU A 182 -16.44 11.61 -7.65
N TYR A 183 -15.25 11.17 -7.27
CA TYR A 183 -14.80 9.82 -7.60
C TYR A 183 -15.73 8.75 -7.02
N ILE A 184 -16.18 8.91 -5.77
CA ILE A 184 -17.10 7.96 -5.15
C ILE A 184 -18.42 7.94 -5.90
N ALA A 185 -18.97 9.11 -6.25
CA ALA A 185 -20.20 9.19 -7.05
C ALA A 185 -20.04 8.47 -8.39
N ILE A 186 -18.91 8.65 -9.09
CA ILE A 186 -18.61 7.97 -10.35
C ILE A 186 -18.52 6.44 -10.15
N TYR A 187 -17.75 6.00 -9.15
CA TYR A 187 -17.47 4.57 -8.94
C TYR A 187 -18.65 3.79 -8.37
N THR A 188 -19.47 4.43 -7.54
CA THR A 188 -20.55 3.75 -6.81
C THR A 188 -21.94 4.07 -7.34
N GLY A 189 -22.10 5.12 -8.16
CA GLY A 189 -23.40 5.67 -8.53
C GLY A 189 -24.13 6.36 -7.38
N GLN A 190 -23.47 6.55 -6.22
CA GLN A 190 -24.05 7.14 -5.02
C GLN A 190 -23.20 8.34 -4.58
N VAL A 191 -23.86 9.46 -4.30
CA VAL A 191 -23.19 10.62 -3.69
C VAL A 191 -23.04 10.33 -2.19
N PRO A 192 -21.83 10.46 -1.61
CA PRO A 192 -21.64 10.32 -0.17
C PRO A 192 -22.50 11.33 0.60
N GLN A 193 -23.08 10.89 1.72
CA GLN A 193 -23.82 11.78 2.59
C GLN A 193 -22.85 12.70 3.35
N GLN A 194 -23.29 13.91 3.71
CA GLN A 194 -22.45 14.87 4.43
C GLN A 194 -21.85 14.26 5.71
N ARG A 195 -22.65 13.50 6.48
CA ARG A 195 -22.18 12.83 7.69
C ARG A 195 -21.08 11.78 7.46
N GLU A 196 -21.05 11.15 6.28
CA GLU A 196 -20.02 10.17 5.90
C GLU A 196 -18.73 10.92 5.53
N LEU A 197 -18.85 12.04 4.79
CA LEU A 197 -17.73 12.92 4.47
C LEU A 197 -17.13 13.57 5.71
N ASP A 198 -17.94 14.04 6.65
CA ASP A 198 -17.45 14.65 7.90
C ASP A 198 -16.61 13.65 8.71
N ARG A 199 -17.07 12.40 8.82
CA ARG A 199 -16.30 11.31 9.47
C ARG A 199 -15.00 11.03 8.73
N PHE A 200 -15.06 10.95 7.40
CA PHE A 200 -13.89 10.70 6.55
C PHE A 200 -12.85 11.82 6.66
N PHE A 201 -13.26 13.08 6.54
CA PHE A 201 -12.36 14.22 6.65
C PHE A 201 -11.76 14.33 8.05
N ALA A 202 -12.55 14.12 9.10
CA ALA A 202 -12.07 14.14 10.47
C ALA A 202 -10.98 13.07 10.73
N ARG A 203 -11.14 11.83 10.24
CA ARG A 203 -10.12 10.78 10.43
C ARG A 203 -8.83 11.01 9.63
N HIS A 204 -8.86 11.89 8.63
CA HIS A 204 -7.69 12.33 7.87
C HIS A 204 -7.18 13.72 8.27
N GLY A 205 -7.71 14.31 9.35
CA GLY A 205 -7.28 15.62 9.84
C GLY A 205 -7.55 16.78 8.86
N TYR A 206 -8.49 16.60 7.92
CA TYR A 206 -8.83 17.60 6.91
C TYR A 206 -10.05 18.40 7.34
N THR A 207 -10.00 19.72 7.17
CA THR A 207 -11.14 20.62 7.35
C THR A 207 -11.41 21.29 6.01
N PRO A 208 -12.58 21.06 5.39
CA PRO A 208 -12.96 21.76 4.16
C PRO A 208 -13.01 23.27 4.37
N ASP A 209 -12.64 24.02 3.32
CA ASP A 209 -12.78 25.49 3.27
C ASP A 209 -14.24 25.95 3.32
#